data_AF-A0A6D2G7Z6-F1
#
_entry.id   AF-A0A6D2G7Z6-F1
#
_cell.length_a   1.000
_cell.length_b   1.000
_cell.length_c   1.000
_cell.angle_alpha   90.00
_cell.angle_beta   90.00
_cell.angle_gamma   90.00
#
_symmetry.space_group_name_H-M   'P 1'
#
loop_
_entity.id
_entity.type
_entity.pdbx_description
1 polymer ?
#
loop_
_entity_poly.entity_id
_entity_poly.type
_entity_poly.pdbx_seq_one_letter_code
_entity_poly.pdbx_strand_id
1 'polypeptide(L)' 'MANFPASLLILNGKSADNQPLREAITLLRDEGIQIHVRVNLGKRRRAALR' A
#
# COMPACT_ATOMS: atom_id res chain seq x y z
N MET A 1 21.77 5.79 11.33
CA MET A 1 20.43 5.35 10.91
C MET A 1 19.61 6.57 10.56
N ALA A 2 19.05 6.67 9.35
CA ALA A 2 18.07 7.72 9.05
C ALA A 2 16.79 7.42 9.85
N ASN A 3 16.24 8.43 10.54
CA ASN A 3 15.05 8.25 11.37
C ASN A 3 13.81 8.59 10.54
N PHE A 4 13.16 7.56 9.99
CA PHE A 4 11.93 7.72 9.21
C PHE A 4 10.70 7.68 10.13
N PRO A 5 9.76 8.63 10.04
CA PRO A 5 8.50 8.56 10.77
C PRO A 5 7.64 7.39 10.27
N ALA A 6 6.82 6.84 11.17
CA ALA A 6 5.84 5.83 10.81
C ALA A 6 4.93 6.34 9.69
N SER A 7 4.77 5.53 8.65
CA SER A 7 4.12 5.93 7.40
C SER A 7 2.94 5.02 7.07
N LEU A 8 1.96 5.55 6.32
CA LEU A 8 0.81 4.80 5.79
C LEU A 8 0.76 4.92 4.27
N LEU A 9 0.87 3.78 3.60
CA LEU A 9 0.74 3.64 2.15
C LEU A 9 -0.63 3.06 1.80
N ILE A 10 -1.41 3.78 0.98
CA ILE A 10 -2.70 3.32 0.47
C ILE A 10 -2.55 2.96 -1.01
N LEU A 11 -2.64 1.68 -1.31
CA LEU A 11 -2.57 1.13 -2.67
C LEU A 11 -3.96 1.04 -3.29
N ASN A 12 -4.06 1.39 -4.57
CA ASN A 12 -5.23 1.04 -5.36
C ASN A 12 -5.21 -0.47 -5.63
N GLY A 13 -6.35 -1.14 -5.49
CA GLY A 13 -6.51 -2.58 -5.64
C GLY A 13 -6.10 -3.11 -7.02
N LYS A 14 -6.09 -2.24 -8.04
CA LYS A 14 -5.56 -2.54 -9.38
C LYS A 14 -4.04 -2.74 -9.42
N SER A 15 -3.31 -2.36 -8.37
CA SER A 15 -1.84 -2.42 -8.29
C SER A 15 -1.38 -3.19 -7.04
N ALA A 16 -2.26 -4.00 -6.45
CA ALA A 16 -1.98 -4.75 -5.23
C ALA A 16 -1.06 -5.97 -5.45
N ASP A 17 -0.90 -6.39 -6.71
CA ASP A 17 -0.04 -7.48 -7.18
C ASP A 17 1.36 -7.00 -7.61
N ASN A 18 1.73 -5.75 -7.33
CA ASN A 18 3.04 -5.20 -7.69
C ASN A 18 4.15 -5.82 -6.81
N GLN A 19 4.83 -6.83 -7.36
CA GLN A 19 5.90 -7.58 -6.70
C GLN A 19 7.13 -6.72 -6.35
N PRO A 20 7.68 -5.87 -7.25
CA PRO A 20 8.77 -4.96 -6.90
C PRO A 20 8.44 -4.03 -5.72
N LEU A 21 7.21 -3.52 -5.66
CA LEU A 21 6.76 -2.67 -4.55
C LEU A 21 6.73 -3.44 -3.22
N ARG A 22 6.30 -4.71 -3.26
CA ARG A 22 6.29 -5.58 -2.07
C ARG A 22 7.71 -5.82 -1.57
N GLU A 23 8.65 -6.10 -2.46
CA GLU A 23 10.06 -6.32 -2.11
C GLU A 23 10.70 -5.07 -1.50
N ALA A 24 10.48 -3.90 -2.10
CA ALA A 24 10.98 -2.63 -1.57
C ALA A 24 10.42 -2.33 -0.15
N ILE A 25 9.13 -2.58 0.08
CA ILE A 25 8.53 -2.38 1.41
C ILE A 25 9.11 -3.36 2.44
N THR A 26 9.40 -4.60 2.05
CA THR A 26 10.04 -5.58 2.93
C THR A 26 11.43 -5.13 3.33
N LEU A 27 12.28 -4.72 2.38
CA LEU A 27 13.63 -4.23 2.66
C LEU A 27 13.62 -3.05 3.64
N LEU A 28 12.72 -2.07 3.44
CA LEU A 28 12.59 -0.93 4.34
C LEU A 28 12.13 -1.35 5.75
N ARG A 29 11.25 -2.35 5.86
CA ARG A 29 10.81 -2.88 7.16
C ARG A 29 11.93 -3.64 7.88
N ASP A 30 12.78 -4.35 7.15
CA ASP A 30 13.94 -5.05 7.69
C ASP A 30 14.99 -4.05 8.23
N GLU A 31 15.07 -2.84 7.65
CA GLU A 31 15.84 -1.71 8.18
C GLU A 31 15.20 -1.03 9.42
N GLY A 32 14.03 -1.52 9.87
CA GLY A 32 13.31 -1.00 11.03
C GLY A 32 12.30 0.11 10.73
N ILE A 33 12.03 0.41 9.45
CA ILE A 33 11.09 1.46 9.05
C ILE A 33 9.65 0.97 9.16
N GLN A 34 8.82 1.72 9.88
CA GLN A 34 7.41 1.38 10.09
C GLN A 34 6.53 1.86 8.93
N ILE A 35 6.16 0.94 8.04
CA ILE A 35 5.28 1.21 6.89
C ILE A 35 4.00 0.38 7.00
N HIS A 36 2.85 1.03 7.20
CA HIS A 36 1.53 0.40 7.12
C HIS A 36 1.05 0.37 5.66
N VAL A 37 0.45 -0.74 5.21
CA VAL A 37 -0.07 -0.87 3.84
C VAL A 37 -1.56 -1.20 3.90
N ARG A 38 -2.37 -0.42 3.18
CA ARG A 38 -3.80 -0.68 2.98
C ARG A 38 -4.12 -0.73 1.49
N VAL A 39 -4.96 -1.68 1.09
CA VAL A 39 -5.41 -1.80 -0.31
C VAL A 39 -6.86 -1.34 -0.40
N ASN A 40 -7.13 -0.36 -1.26
CA ASN A 40 -8.47 0.10 -1.57
C ASN A 40 -8.96 -0.58 -2.86
N LEU A 41 -10.00 -1.39 -2.78
CA LEU A 41 -10.59 -2.10 -3.93
C LEU A 41 -11.33 -1.16 -4.92
N GLY A 42 -11.35 0.14 -4.67
CA GLY A 42 -12.06 1.14 -5.47
C GLY A 42 -13.56 1.16 -5.16
N LYS A 43 -14.22 2.30 -5.40
CA LYS A 43 -15.69 2.37 -5.32
C LYS A 43 -16.27 1.54 -6.47
N ARG A 44 -16.93 0.40 -6.17
CA ARG A 44 -17.95 -0.17 -7.08
C ARG A 44 -18.97 0.94 -7.30
N ARG A 45 -19.00 1.54 -8.50
CA ARG A 45 -20.14 2.38 -8.88
C ARG A 45 -21.33 1.45 -8.90
N ARG A 46 -22.21 1.52 -7.89
CA ARG A 46 -23.56 0.98 -8.02
C ARG A 46 -24.14 1.71 -9.21
N ALA A 47 -24.30 1.00 -10.33
CA ALA A 47 -25.15 1.48 -11.40
C ALA A 47 -26.49 1.75 -10.73
N ALA A 48 -26.89 3.02 -10.68
CA ALA A 48 -28.24 3.37 -10.34
C ALA A 48 -29.09 2.69 -11.41
N LEU A 49 -29.78 1.60 -11.03
CA LEU A 49 -30.83 1.02 -11.83
C LEU A 49 -31.83 2.16 -12.06
N ARG A 50 -31.86 2.64 -13.31
CA ARG A 50 -32.90 3.51 -13.84
C ARG A 50 -34.07 2.63 -14.28
#